data_AF-A0A4Y2QII3-F1
#
_entry.id   AF-A0A4Y2QII3-F1
#
_cell.length_a   1.000
_cell.length_b   1.000
_cell.length_c   1.000
_cell.angle_alpha   90.00
_cell.angle_beta   90.00
_cell.angle_gamma   90.00
#
_symmetry.space_group_name_H-M   'P 1'
#
loop_
_entity.id
_entity.type
_entity.pdbx_description
1 polymer ?
#
loop_
_entity_poly.entity_id
_entity_poly.type
_entity_poly.pdbx_seq_one_letter_code
_entity_poly.pdbx_strand_id
1 'polypeptide(L)'
;MCLEIPERSFKTDIRSPVKGMAEKDGIGMMQKGDTPTVSFPKFSAKRCVDNHHLLSQVGSPRHMQQNYQDAMAMVRKFGNPDLFLTFTCNPSWSENLNSMEGVQRPEDQLDIIVRVFNMKLKELLEDICKHGIFGTILAYIYVIEFKKRGFPHAHILLTLDSESKIRTKDDIDKFVSAELPDPCTDLRLFQIATKCMVHGPCGTINIKSPCMRDGQCCKSFPKQFKDDT
;
A
#
# COMPACT_ATOMS: atom_id res chain seq x y z
N MET A 1 -12.50 8.87 2.85
CA MET A 1 -11.34 9.44 3.58
C MET A 1 -10.11 8.77 3.01
N CYS A 2 -9.27 9.49 2.27
CA CYS A 2 -8.03 8.92 1.71
C CYS A 2 -6.98 8.90 2.81
N LEU A 3 -6.73 7.73 3.39
CA LEU A 3 -5.52 7.48 4.15
C LEU A 3 -4.37 7.31 3.14
N GLU A 4 -3.59 8.36 2.94
CA GLU A 4 -2.20 8.19 2.50
C GLU A 4 -1.45 7.69 3.73
N ILE A 5 -1.17 6.38 3.80
CA ILE A 5 -0.36 5.81 4.87
C ILE A 5 1.10 6.13 4.54
N PRO A 6 1.77 7.08 5.23
CA PRO A 6 3.21 7.21 5.11
C PRO A 6 3.81 5.96 5.74
N GLU A 7 4.94 5.49 5.22
CA GLU A 7 5.63 4.31 5.73
C GLU A 7 5.80 4.36 7.26
N ARG A 8 4.85 3.79 8.00
CA ARG A 8 5.01 3.41 9.38
C ARG A 8 5.78 2.12 9.36
N SER A 9 7.10 2.23 9.52
CA SER A 9 7.91 1.27 10.28
C SER A 9 7.43 -0.18 10.26
N PHE A 10 7.42 -0.83 9.10
CA PHE A 10 7.63 -2.28 9.03
C PHE A 10 9.10 -2.52 9.38
N LYS A 11 9.42 -2.52 10.67
CA LYS A 11 10.64 -3.09 11.21
C LYS A 11 10.23 -4.35 11.95
N THR A 12 10.37 -5.49 11.28
CA THR A 12 10.89 -6.66 11.97
C THR A 12 12.37 -6.39 12.26
N ASP A 13 12.72 -6.56 13.52
CA ASP A 13 14.03 -6.27 14.10
C ASP A 13 15.09 -7.20 13.50
N ILE A 14 16.08 -6.65 12.79
CA ILE A 14 17.28 -7.38 12.37
C ILE A 14 18.36 -7.12 13.43
N ARG A 15 18.42 -7.96 14.46
CA ARG A 15 19.66 -8.33 15.20
C ARG A 15 19.47 -9.54 16.15
N SER A 16 19.77 -10.72 15.60
CA SER A 16 20.55 -11.86 16.18
C SER A 16 19.94 -12.74 17.30
N PRO A 17 20.39 -14.02 17.49
CA PRO A 17 21.45 -14.75 16.79
C PRO A 17 21.01 -16.06 16.12
N VAL A 18 21.84 -16.47 15.15
CA VAL A 18 22.01 -17.84 14.67
C VAL A 18 22.02 -18.83 15.84
N LYS A 19 21.07 -19.78 15.87
CA LYS A 19 21.27 -21.09 16.48
C LYS A 19 20.22 -22.11 16.01
N GLY A 20 20.71 -23.09 15.26
CA GLY A 20 20.32 -24.49 15.38
C GLY A 20 18.98 -24.89 14.76
N MET A 21 19.02 -25.33 13.51
CA MET A 21 18.39 -26.59 13.17
C MET A 21 19.24 -27.28 12.11
N ALA A 22 20.02 -28.24 12.61
CA ALA A 22 20.69 -29.24 11.83
C ALA A 22 19.64 -30.10 11.10
N GLU A 23 19.97 -30.43 9.86
CA GLU A 23 20.02 -31.80 9.35
C GLU A 23 18.82 -32.69 9.70
N LYS A 24 18.00 -32.99 8.67
CA LYS A 24 17.75 -34.37 8.30
C LYS A 24 17.29 -34.48 6.85
N ASP A 25 18.00 -35.36 6.16
CA ASP A 25 17.86 -35.75 4.77
C ASP A 25 16.45 -36.21 4.39
N GLY A 26 16.15 -36.08 3.11
CA GLY A 26 14.97 -36.69 2.52
C GLY A 26 14.78 -36.34 1.05
N ILE A 27 15.70 -36.79 0.20
CA ILE A 27 15.46 -36.89 -1.25
C ILE A 27 14.26 -37.81 -1.46
N GLY A 28 13.18 -37.30 -2.05
CA GLY A 28 11.98 -38.05 -2.38
C GLY A 28 11.39 -37.58 -3.71
N MET A 29 11.83 -38.18 -4.82
CA MET A 29 11.10 -38.17 -6.07
C MET A 29 9.96 -39.19 -5.99
N MET A 30 8.71 -38.77 -6.21
CA MET A 30 7.55 -39.62 -6.54
C MET A 30 6.46 -38.71 -7.15
N GLN A 31 6.27 -38.75 -8.48
CA GLN A 31 5.33 -39.58 -9.26
C GLN A 31 3.84 -39.22 -9.13
N LYS A 32 3.19 -39.23 -10.30
CA LYS A 32 1.80 -38.83 -10.59
C LYS A 32 0.78 -39.65 -9.81
N GLY A 33 -0.19 -38.95 -9.24
CA GLY A 33 -1.50 -39.50 -8.86
C GLY A 33 -1.54 -40.06 -7.44
N ASP A 34 -1.91 -39.21 -6.49
CA ASP A 34 -2.85 -39.52 -5.41
C ASP A 34 -3.16 -38.24 -4.62
N THR A 35 -4.42 -38.04 -4.27
CA THR A 35 -4.91 -36.88 -3.52
C THR A 35 -4.90 -37.20 -2.02
N PRO A 36 -4.28 -36.36 -1.17
CA PRO A 36 -4.64 -36.27 0.23
C PRO A 36 -5.42 -34.98 0.46
N THR A 37 -6.74 -35.13 0.64
CA THR A 37 -7.60 -34.14 1.28
C THR A 37 -7.09 -33.86 2.69
N VAL A 38 -6.39 -32.74 2.86
CA VAL A 38 -6.23 -32.09 4.16
C VAL A 38 -7.27 -30.99 4.25
N SER A 39 -8.31 -31.25 5.05
CA SER A 39 -9.37 -30.30 5.33
C SER A 39 -8.87 -29.23 6.29
N PHE A 40 -8.62 -28.03 5.76
CA PHE A 40 -8.54 -26.79 6.53
C PHE A 40 -9.91 -26.09 6.50
N PRO A 41 -10.33 -25.39 7.58
CA PRO A 41 -11.57 -24.64 7.58
C PRO A 41 -11.60 -23.62 6.43
N LYS A 42 -12.75 -23.61 5.76
CA LYS A 42 -13.02 -22.92 4.50
C LYS A 42 -13.04 -21.40 4.65
N PHE A 43 -12.63 -20.74 3.56
CA PHE A 43 -12.87 -19.35 3.16
C PHE A 43 -11.89 -18.26 3.63
N SER A 44 -10.78 -18.12 2.90
CA SER A 44 -10.23 -16.79 2.58
C SER A 44 -10.47 -16.54 1.08
N ALA A 45 -11.42 -15.65 0.74
CA ALA A 45 -11.64 -15.26 -0.65
C ALA A 45 -10.49 -14.37 -1.12
N LYS A 46 -9.40 -15.00 -1.56
CA LYS A 46 -8.32 -14.35 -2.28
C LYS A 46 -8.70 -14.29 -3.76
N ARG A 47 -8.94 -13.09 -4.29
CA ARG A 47 -8.67 -12.85 -5.70
C ARG A 47 -7.85 -11.57 -5.82
N CYS A 48 -6.53 -11.77 -5.90
CA CYS A 48 -5.69 -10.82 -6.60
C CYS A 48 -6.29 -10.60 -8.00
N VAL A 49 -6.40 -9.35 -8.41
CA VAL A 49 -6.27 -9.03 -9.83
C VAL A 49 -4.77 -9.17 -10.15
N ASP A 50 -4.26 -10.40 -10.11
CA ASP A 50 -2.88 -10.70 -10.50
C ASP A 50 -2.84 -10.72 -12.02
N ASN A 51 -2.37 -9.61 -12.59
CA ASN A 51 -2.17 -9.37 -14.03
C ASN A 51 -1.04 -10.23 -14.63
N HIS A 52 -1.00 -11.54 -14.38
CA HIS A 52 0.14 -12.38 -14.78
C HIS A 52 -0.19 -13.62 -15.63
N HIS A 53 -1.36 -13.68 -16.29
CA HIS A 53 -1.61 -14.67 -17.32
C HIS A 53 -2.39 -14.12 -18.52
N LEU A 54 -1.77 -14.24 -19.70
CA LEU A 54 -2.25 -13.93 -21.06
C LEU A 54 -2.32 -12.43 -21.44
N LEU A 55 -1.23 -11.97 -22.09
CA LEU A 55 -0.90 -10.63 -22.59
C LEU A 55 -1.86 -10.01 -23.67
N SER A 56 -3.11 -10.44 -23.81
CA SER A 56 -4.00 -9.91 -24.87
C SER A 56 -5.33 -9.30 -24.42
N GLN A 57 -5.65 -9.25 -23.12
CA GLN A 57 -6.99 -8.80 -22.67
C GLN A 57 -7.02 -7.72 -21.59
N VAL A 58 -5.87 -7.38 -20.97
CA VAL A 58 -5.79 -6.39 -19.89
C VAL A 58 -6.23 -5.01 -20.41
N GLY A 59 -7.21 -4.40 -19.73
CA GLY A 59 -7.76 -3.08 -20.10
C GLY A 59 -8.84 -3.06 -21.19
N SER A 60 -9.22 -4.21 -21.76
CA SER A 60 -10.35 -4.26 -22.72
C SER A 60 -11.70 -4.00 -22.04
N PRO A 61 -12.75 -3.52 -22.76
CA PRO A 61 -14.08 -3.32 -22.17
C PRO A 61 -14.64 -4.58 -21.51
N ARG A 62 -14.41 -5.76 -22.11
CA ARG A 62 -14.84 -7.05 -21.55
C ARG A 62 -14.11 -7.37 -20.24
N HIS A 63 -12.79 -7.15 -20.20
CA HIS A 63 -11.99 -7.35 -18.99
C HIS A 63 -12.43 -6.40 -17.86
N MET A 64 -12.64 -5.13 -18.17
CA MET A 64 -13.13 -4.15 -17.19
C MET A 64 -14.52 -4.52 -16.67
N GLN A 65 -15.42 -4.98 -17.55
CA GLN A 65 -16.74 -5.45 -17.16
C GLN A 65 -16.69 -6.69 -16.27
N GLN A 66 -15.78 -7.63 -16.55
CA GLN A 66 -15.56 -8.79 -15.69
C GLN A 66 -15.06 -8.38 -14.30
N ASN A 67 -14.06 -7.50 -14.22
CA ASN A 67 -13.53 -7.00 -12.95
C ASN A 67 -14.61 -6.29 -12.12
N TYR A 68 -15.46 -5.50 -12.78
CA TYR A 68 -16.61 -4.88 -12.13
C TYR A 68 -17.60 -5.93 -11.60
N GLN A 69 -17.95 -6.93 -12.40
CA GLN A 69 -18.86 -8.01 -11.96
C GLN A 69 -18.29 -8.80 -10.77
N ASP A 70 -17.00 -9.12 -10.79
CA ASP A 70 -16.30 -9.79 -9.69
C ASP A 70 -16.32 -8.93 -8.42
N ALA A 71 -16.03 -7.63 -8.54
CA ALA A 71 -16.10 -6.70 -7.42
C ALA A 71 -17.52 -6.63 -6.83
N MET A 72 -18.55 -6.55 -7.67
CA MET A 72 -19.94 -6.56 -7.23
C MET A 72 -20.35 -7.89 -6.58
N ALA A 73 -19.80 -9.03 -7.05
CA ALA A 73 -20.03 -10.32 -6.42
C ALA A 73 -19.41 -10.39 -5.01
N MET A 74 -18.22 -9.81 -4.83
CA MET A 74 -17.58 -9.68 -3.51
C MET A 74 -18.41 -8.80 -2.57
N VAL A 75 -18.89 -7.64 -3.03
CA VAL A 75 -19.76 -6.75 -2.24
C VAL A 75 -21.08 -7.45 -1.86
N ARG A 76 -21.68 -8.21 -2.77
CA ARG A 76 -22.90 -8.99 -2.47
C ARG A 76 -22.65 -10.08 -1.43
N LYS A 77 -21.47 -10.69 -1.42
CA LYS A 77 -21.13 -11.80 -0.52
C LYS A 77 -20.70 -11.33 0.87
N PHE A 78 -19.88 -10.29 0.93
CA PHE A 78 -19.23 -9.85 2.18
C PHE A 78 -19.78 -8.52 2.71
N GLY A 79 -20.66 -7.86 1.96
CA GLY A 79 -21.17 -6.54 2.27
C GLY A 79 -20.32 -5.42 1.68
N ASN A 80 -20.71 -4.18 1.99
CA ASN A 80 -19.99 -3.00 1.53
C ASN A 80 -18.58 -2.92 2.15
N PRO A 81 -17.60 -2.34 1.44
CA PRO A 81 -16.29 -2.07 2.01
C PRO A 81 -16.38 -1.01 3.12
N ASP A 82 -15.54 -1.16 4.13
CA ASP A 82 -15.47 -0.27 5.31
C ASP A 82 -14.33 0.75 5.19
N LEU A 83 -13.21 0.33 4.59
CA LEU A 83 -12.02 1.17 4.43
C LEU A 83 -11.65 1.31 2.95
N PHE A 84 -11.17 2.50 2.61
CA PHE A 84 -10.58 2.82 1.31
C PHE A 84 -9.17 3.38 1.53
N LEU A 85 -8.17 2.64 1.06
CA LEU A 85 -6.76 3.01 1.15
C LEU A 85 -6.23 3.38 -0.22
N THR A 86 -5.37 4.39 -0.26
CA THR A 86 -4.60 4.71 -1.46
C THR A 86 -3.12 4.54 -1.15
N PHE A 87 -2.47 3.64 -1.88
CA PHE A 87 -1.04 3.39 -1.77
C PHE A 87 -0.34 3.97 -2.99
N THR A 88 0.43 5.03 -2.79
CA THR A 88 1.09 5.76 -3.87
C THR A 88 2.58 5.43 -3.89
N CYS A 89 3.12 5.14 -5.07
CA CYS A 89 4.54 4.90 -5.24
C CYS A 89 5.37 6.14 -4.88
N ASN A 90 6.45 5.93 -4.11
CA ASN A 90 7.44 6.95 -3.80
C ASN A 90 8.74 6.69 -4.60
N PRO A 91 9.12 7.56 -5.56
CA PRO A 91 10.35 7.36 -6.33
C PRO A 91 11.62 7.47 -5.46
N SER A 92 11.55 8.13 -4.31
CA SER A 92 12.69 8.29 -3.39
C SER A 92 12.95 7.10 -2.46
N TRP A 93 12.25 5.97 -2.66
CA TRP A 93 12.59 4.74 -1.94
C TRP A 93 14.04 4.32 -2.21
N SER A 94 14.74 3.91 -1.15
CA SER A 94 16.14 3.49 -1.22
C SER A 94 16.37 2.37 -2.22
N GLU A 95 15.41 1.46 -2.37
CA GLU A 95 15.46 0.32 -3.26
C GLU A 95 15.49 0.76 -4.73
N ASN A 96 14.78 1.85 -5.06
CA ASN A 96 14.87 2.45 -6.40
C ASN A 96 16.25 3.10 -6.60
N LEU A 97 16.71 3.90 -5.62
CA LEU A 97 17.98 4.63 -5.70
C LEU A 97 19.20 3.69 -5.75
N ASN A 98 19.18 2.60 -4.99
CA ASN A 98 20.25 1.61 -4.93
C ASN A 98 20.32 0.76 -6.21
N SER A 99 19.21 0.64 -6.94
CA SER A 99 19.15 -0.09 -8.22
C SER A 99 19.56 0.79 -9.41
N MET A 100 19.65 2.10 -9.22
CA MET A 100 20.08 3.07 -10.23
C MET A 100 21.60 3.20 -10.22
N GLU A 101 22.31 2.33 -10.96
CA GLU A 101 23.72 2.53 -11.27
C GLU A 101 23.87 3.58 -12.40
N GLY A 102 24.50 4.73 -12.09
CA GLY A 102 24.86 5.77 -13.07
C GLY A 102 23.78 6.83 -13.35
N VAL A 103 24.12 7.79 -14.22
CA VAL A 103 23.28 8.95 -14.61
C VAL A 103 22.19 8.54 -15.61
N GLN A 104 21.33 7.60 -15.22
CA GLN A 104 20.11 7.31 -15.98
C GLN A 104 18.93 8.03 -15.34
N ARG A 105 18.03 8.56 -16.18
CA ARG A 105 16.88 9.31 -15.69
C ARG A 105 15.84 8.32 -15.13
N PRO A 106 15.13 8.65 -14.04
CA PRO A 106 14.11 7.77 -13.44
C PRO A 106 13.01 7.32 -14.41
N GLU A 107 12.74 8.13 -15.45
CA GLU A 107 11.75 7.82 -16.49
C GLU A 107 12.18 6.65 -17.39
N ASP A 108 13.48 6.39 -17.50
CA ASP A 108 14.05 5.32 -18.33
C ASP A 108 14.09 3.96 -17.57
N GLN A 109 13.69 3.92 -16.29
CA GLN A 109 13.66 2.72 -15.41
C GLN A 109 12.31 2.49 -14.71
N LEU A 110 11.21 2.78 -15.40
CA LEU A 110 9.85 2.54 -14.87
C LEU A 110 9.61 1.08 -14.48
N ASP A 111 10.31 0.14 -15.09
CA ASP A 111 10.25 -1.29 -14.77
C ASP A 111 10.72 -1.58 -13.33
N ILE A 112 11.84 -1.00 -12.90
CA ILE A 112 12.36 -1.14 -11.54
C ILE A 112 11.37 -0.54 -10.55
N ILE A 113 10.88 0.67 -10.83
CA ILE A 113 9.93 1.37 -9.97
C ILE A 113 8.64 0.56 -9.79
N VAL A 114 8.12 -0.03 -10.86
CA VAL A 114 6.93 -0.90 -10.82
C VAL A 114 7.19 -2.18 -10.03
N ARG A 115 8.39 -2.76 -10.15
CA ARG A 115 8.78 -3.94 -9.36
C ARG A 115 8.86 -3.62 -7.87
N VAL A 116 9.53 -2.53 -7.50
CA VAL A 116 9.62 -2.08 -6.10
C VAL A 116 8.25 -1.75 -5.54
N PHE A 117 7.42 -1.03 -6.30
CA PHE A 117 6.04 -0.75 -5.93
C PHE A 117 5.24 -2.02 -5.66
N ASN A 118 5.33 -3.03 -6.53
CA ASN A 118 4.64 -4.30 -6.33
C ASN A 118 5.14 -5.07 -5.10
N MET A 119 6.44 -5.01 -4.79
CA MET A 119 6.99 -5.63 -3.58
C MET A 119 6.43 -4.94 -2.32
N LYS A 120 6.46 -3.60 -2.27
CA LYS A 120 5.92 -2.82 -1.15
C LYS A 120 4.41 -2.98 -0.99
N LEU A 121 3.66 -3.05 -2.09
CA LEU A 121 2.22 -3.29 -2.07
C LEU A 121 1.91 -4.68 -1.50
N LYS A 122 2.69 -5.71 -1.86
CA LYS A 122 2.52 -7.06 -1.30
C LYS A 122 2.81 -7.08 0.19
N GLU A 123 3.89 -6.44 0.64
CA GLU A 123 4.22 -6.27 2.06
C GLU A 123 3.04 -5.64 2.81
N LEU A 124 2.54 -4.48 2.33
CA LEU A 124 1.37 -3.81 2.91
C LEU A 124 0.13 -4.72 2.99
N LEU A 125 -0.17 -5.49 1.95
CA LEU A 125 -1.31 -6.41 1.95
C LEU A 125 -1.12 -7.58 2.93
N GLU A 126 0.11 -8.04 3.12
CA GLU A 126 0.43 -9.05 4.14
C GLU A 126 0.22 -8.49 5.54
N ASP A 127 0.65 -7.26 5.81
CA ASP A 127 0.43 -6.63 7.11
C ASP A 127 -1.07 -6.40 7.40
N ILE A 128 -1.83 -5.97 6.38
CA ILE A 128 -3.29 -5.82 6.46
C ILE A 128 -3.97 -7.15 6.78
N CYS A 129 -3.61 -8.22 6.07
CA CYS A 129 -4.36 -9.49 6.13
C CYS A 129 -3.86 -10.46 7.21
N LYS A 130 -2.56 -10.46 7.53
CA LYS A 130 -1.94 -11.42 8.46
C LYS A 130 -1.65 -10.81 9.82
N HIS A 131 -1.16 -9.56 9.84
CA HIS A 131 -0.82 -8.87 11.10
C HIS A 131 -1.99 -8.10 11.68
N GLY A 132 -3.11 -8.01 10.96
CA GLY A 132 -4.39 -7.52 11.48
C GLY A 132 -4.33 -6.04 11.89
N ILE A 133 -3.56 -5.22 11.17
CA ILE A 133 -3.38 -3.79 11.53
C ILE A 133 -4.71 -3.00 11.55
N PHE A 134 -5.71 -3.45 10.79
CA PHE A 134 -7.07 -2.91 10.77
C PHE A 134 -8.10 -3.86 11.39
N GLY A 135 -7.66 -4.90 12.09
CA GLY A 135 -8.48 -6.03 12.53
C GLY A 135 -8.59 -7.13 11.48
N THR A 136 -9.64 -7.96 11.59
CA THR A 136 -9.84 -9.12 10.72
C THR A 136 -10.46 -8.70 9.39
N ILE A 137 -9.78 -9.03 8.29
CA ILE A 137 -10.21 -8.75 6.93
C ILE A 137 -10.98 -9.94 6.37
N LEU A 138 -12.25 -9.75 6.02
CA LEU A 138 -13.06 -10.77 5.33
C LEU A 138 -12.77 -10.82 3.83
N ALA A 139 -12.58 -9.64 3.23
CA ALA A 139 -12.34 -9.48 1.81
C ALA A 139 -11.57 -8.18 1.54
N TYR A 140 -10.79 -8.17 0.46
CA TYR A 140 -10.21 -6.96 -0.08
C TYR A 140 -10.24 -6.99 -1.61
N ILE A 141 -10.34 -5.82 -2.22
CA ILE A 141 -10.27 -5.61 -3.67
C ILE A 141 -9.28 -4.48 -3.90
N TYR A 142 -8.36 -4.62 -4.84
CA TYR A 142 -7.51 -3.50 -5.22
C TYR A 142 -7.34 -3.37 -6.72
N VAL A 143 -7.11 -2.14 -7.17
CA VAL A 143 -6.79 -1.81 -8.55
C VAL A 143 -5.52 -0.98 -8.55
N ILE A 144 -4.60 -1.31 -9.46
CA ILE A 144 -3.40 -0.50 -9.71
C ILE A 144 -3.67 0.34 -10.96
N GLU A 145 -3.50 1.64 -10.83
CA GLU A 145 -3.67 2.59 -11.90
C GLU A 145 -2.33 3.23 -12.27
N PHE A 146 -2.12 3.39 -13.56
CA PHE A 146 -0.96 4.08 -14.12
C PHE A 146 -1.44 5.40 -14.72
N LYS A 147 -1.10 6.51 -14.07
CA LYS A 147 -1.36 7.82 -14.68
C LYS A 147 -0.40 7.99 -15.87
N LYS A 148 -0.87 8.61 -16.97
CA LYS A 148 -0.13 8.75 -18.25
C LYS A 148 1.33 9.26 -18.14
N ARG A 149 1.70 9.91 -17.03
CA ARG A 149 3.05 10.37 -16.68
C ARG A 149 3.34 10.25 -15.18
N GLY A 150 2.59 9.42 -14.47
CA GLY A 150 2.68 9.30 -13.01
C GLY A 150 3.09 7.90 -12.61
N PHE A 151 3.69 7.81 -11.43
CA PHE A 151 4.02 6.54 -10.80
C PHE A 151 2.76 5.73 -10.48
N PRO A 152 2.87 4.40 -10.37
CA PRO A 152 1.73 3.56 -10.03
C PRO A 152 1.13 3.95 -8.69
N HIS A 153 -0.19 3.91 -8.61
CA HIS A 153 -0.93 4.02 -7.36
C HIS A 153 -1.96 2.90 -7.28
N ALA A 154 -2.16 2.36 -6.08
CA ALA A 154 -3.15 1.34 -5.81
C ALA A 154 -4.31 1.92 -5.00
N HIS A 155 -5.52 1.63 -5.43
CA HIS A 155 -6.74 1.85 -4.67
C HIS A 155 -7.19 0.53 -4.08
N ILE A 156 -7.31 0.45 -2.76
CA ILE A 156 -7.60 -0.78 -2.02
C ILE A 156 -8.88 -0.56 -1.21
N LEU A 157 -9.85 -1.44 -1.40
CA LEU A 157 -11.08 -1.54 -0.62
C LEU A 157 -10.97 -2.72 0.33
N LEU A 158 -11.29 -2.52 1.61
CA LEU A 158 -11.27 -3.57 2.63
C LEU A 158 -12.67 -3.75 3.21
N THR A 159 -13.07 -5.01 3.41
CA THR A 159 -14.28 -5.38 4.15
C THR A 159 -13.86 -6.11 5.43
N LEU A 160 -14.19 -5.51 6.57
CA LEU A 160 -13.88 -5.97 7.92
C LEU A 160 -14.94 -6.94 8.44
N ASP A 161 -14.53 -7.82 9.35
CA ASP A 161 -15.47 -8.68 10.09
C ASP A 161 -16.36 -7.88 11.05
N SER A 162 -17.37 -8.53 11.66
CA SER A 162 -18.33 -7.85 12.52
C SER A 162 -17.69 -7.20 13.75
N GLU A 163 -16.64 -7.82 14.29
CA GLU A 163 -15.97 -7.38 15.51
C GLU A 163 -14.99 -6.24 15.25
N SER A 164 -14.41 -6.18 14.05
CA SER A 164 -13.46 -5.15 13.61
C SER A 164 -14.14 -3.94 12.96
N LYS A 165 -15.47 -3.93 12.82
CA LYS A 165 -16.19 -2.78 12.24
C LYS A 165 -15.94 -1.50 13.04
N ILE A 166 -15.63 -0.43 12.31
CA ILE A 166 -15.50 0.92 12.82
C ILE A 166 -16.91 1.47 13.09
N ARG A 167 -17.28 1.62 14.37
CA ARG A 167 -18.63 2.08 14.77
C ARG A 167 -18.61 3.37 15.58
N THR A 168 -17.49 3.65 16.24
CA THR A 168 -17.36 4.78 17.16
C THR A 168 -16.29 5.77 16.67
N LYS A 169 -16.29 6.98 17.25
CA LYS A 169 -15.23 7.97 16.98
C LYS A 169 -13.87 7.45 17.44
N ASP A 170 -13.83 6.85 18.63
CA ASP A 170 -12.62 6.24 19.18
C ASP A 170 -12.05 5.15 18.26
N ASP A 171 -12.89 4.42 17.51
CA ASP A 171 -12.40 3.47 16.51
C ASP A 171 -11.75 4.17 15.32
N ILE A 172 -12.27 5.31 14.89
CA ILE A 172 -11.67 6.12 13.81
C ILE A 172 -10.30 6.63 14.25
N ASP A 173 -10.20 7.16 15.47
CA ASP A 173 -8.96 7.75 16.01
C ASP A 173 -7.84 6.71 16.19
N LYS A 174 -8.17 5.43 16.32
CA LYS A 174 -7.17 4.33 16.31
C LYS A 174 -6.49 4.16 14.95
N PHE A 175 -7.17 4.48 13.86
CA PHE A 175 -6.68 4.22 12.50
C PHE A 175 -6.27 5.47 11.73
N VAL A 176 -6.84 6.63 12.08
CA VAL A 176 -6.63 7.90 11.41
C VAL A 176 -6.14 8.92 12.41
N SER A 177 -4.99 9.52 12.13
CA SER A 177 -4.50 10.69 12.87
C SER A 177 -3.95 11.72 11.91
N ALA A 178 -4.23 12.99 12.21
CA ALA A 178 -3.66 14.16 11.54
C ALA A 178 -2.52 14.80 12.37
N GLU A 179 -2.19 14.21 13.52
CA GLU A 179 -1.14 14.70 14.39
C GLU A 179 0.25 14.33 13.84
N LEU A 180 1.21 15.23 14.03
CA LEU A 180 2.59 14.90 13.72
C LEU A 180 3.14 13.93 14.78
N PRO A 181 3.83 12.85 14.37
CA PRO A 181 4.49 11.95 15.30
C PRO A 181 5.49 12.71 16.19
N ASP A 182 5.61 12.32 17.45
CA ASP A 182 6.61 12.95 18.32
C ASP A 182 8.03 12.51 17.91
N PRO A 183 8.94 13.44 17.58
CA PRO A 183 10.31 13.12 17.18
C PRO A 183 11.13 12.47 18.29
N CYS A 184 10.74 12.61 19.57
CA CYS A 184 11.42 11.94 20.69
C CYS A 184 11.08 10.44 20.76
N THR A 185 9.87 10.06 20.37
CA THR A 185 9.40 8.67 20.43
C THR A 185 9.60 7.94 19.10
N ASP A 186 9.32 8.59 17.98
CA ASP A 186 9.49 8.02 16.64
C ASP A 186 10.00 9.06 15.64
N LEU A 187 11.31 9.32 15.72
CA LEU A 187 12.00 10.22 14.81
C LEU A 187 11.84 9.83 13.33
N ARG A 188 11.80 8.52 13.04
CA ARG A 188 11.71 8.04 11.65
C ARG A 188 10.34 8.39 11.06
N LEU A 189 9.27 8.08 11.77
CA LEU A 189 7.92 8.40 11.31
C LEU A 189 7.71 9.91 11.21
N PHE A 190 8.22 10.69 12.17
CA PHE A 190 8.19 12.14 12.11
C PHE A 190 8.87 12.67 10.83
N GLN A 191 10.07 12.18 10.50
CA GLN A 191 10.80 12.57 9.29
C GLN A 191 10.03 12.21 8.00
N ILE A 192 9.37 11.04 7.97
CA ILE A 192 8.59 10.61 6.81
C ILE A 192 7.32 11.48 6.67
N ALA A 193 6.57 11.67 7.75
CA ALA A 193 5.35 12.47 7.76
C ALA A 193 5.64 13.94 7.36
N THR A 194 6.67 14.54 7.95
CA THR A 194 7.07 15.92 7.61
C THR A 194 7.58 16.07 6.18
N LYS A 195 8.28 15.07 5.66
CA LYS A 195 8.78 15.10 4.27
C LYS A 195 7.67 14.89 3.24
N CYS A 196 6.72 13.98 3.51
CA CYS A 196 5.76 13.52 2.52
C CYS A 196 4.38 14.17 2.64
N MET A 197 3.93 14.52 3.85
CA MET A 197 2.57 15.02 4.10
C MET A 197 2.51 16.53 4.40
N VAL A 198 3.61 17.12 4.87
CA VAL A 198 3.64 18.55 5.19
C VAL A 198 4.05 19.35 3.96
N HIS A 199 3.33 20.43 3.70
CA HIS A 199 3.72 21.36 2.63
C HIS A 199 5.09 21.96 2.96
N GLY A 200 6.07 21.69 2.11
CA GLY A 200 7.40 22.27 2.26
C GLY A 200 7.37 23.81 2.19
N PRO A 201 8.47 24.47 2.59
CA PRO A 201 8.58 25.93 2.49
C PRO A 201 8.30 26.40 1.05
N CYS A 202 7.53 27.46 0.90
CA CYS A 202 7.24 28.08 -0.39
C CYS A 202 7.08 29.59 -0.23
N GLY A 203 6.72 30.29 -1.30
CA GLY A 203 6.55 31.74 -1.28
C GLY A 203 7.89 32.45 -1.28
N THR A 204 8.01 33.45 -0.41
CA THR A 204 9.26 34.21 -0.20
C THR A 204 10.38 33.35 0.38
N ILE A 205 10.05 32.31 1.15
CA ILE A 205 11.02 31.42 1.79
C ILE A 205 11.67 30.48 0.76
N ASN A 206 10.90 30.03 -0.23
CA ASN A 206 11.43 29.22 -1.33
C ASN A 206 10.63 29.43 -2.62
N ILE A 207 11.12 30.35 -3.45
CA ILE A 207 10.49 30.68 -4.74
C ILE A 207 10.66 29.56 -5.78
N LYS A 208 11.60 28.63 -5.56
CA LYS A 208 11.86 27.50 -6.45
C LYS A 208 10.96 26.30 -6.17
N SER A 209 10.09 26.37 -5.15
CA SER A 209 9.19 25.27 -4.82
C SER A 209 8.24 24.95 -5.97
N PRO A 210 7.95 23.66 -6.27
CA PRO A 210 7.11 23.27 -7.41
C PRO A 210 5.69 23.86 -7.42
N CYS A 211 5.20 24.28 -6.24
CA CYS A 211 3.90 24.94 -6.09
C CYS A 211 3.90 26.41 -6.48
N MET A 212 5.06 27.04 -6.71
CA MET A 212 5.15 28.46 -7.05
C MET A 212 4.80 28.70 -8.52
N ARG A 213 3.86 29.61 -8.75
CA ARG A 213 3.47 30.10 -10.08
C ARG A 213 3.25 31.61 -9.99
N ASP A 214 3.83 32.37 -10.91
CA ASP A 214 3.71 33.83 -10.98
C ASP A 214 4.03 34.54 -9.64
N GLY A 215 5.05 34.03 -8.93
CA GLY A 215 5.49 34.59 -7.63
C GLY A 215 4.60 34.24 -6.43
N GLN A 216 3.54 33.45 -6.62
CA GLN A 216 2.63 33.03 -5.54
C GLN A 216 2.50 31.50 -5.47
N CYS A 217 2.20 30.97 -4.29
CA CYS A 217 1.91 29.55 -4.15
C CYS A 217 0.53 29.25 -4.76
N CYS A 218 0.46 28.40 -5.79
CA CYS A 218 -0.80 28.02 -6.45
C CYS A 218 -1.77 27.23 -5.54
N LYS A 219 -1.30 26.83 -4.35
CA LYS A 219 -2.07 26.15 -3.31
C LYS A 219 -2.43 27.06 -2.14
N SER A 220 -2.08 28.35 -2.23
CA SER A 220 -2.39 29.39 -1.23
C SER A 220 -1.80 29.10 0.16
N PHE A 221 -0.58 28.55 0.23
CA PHE A 221 0.13 28.38 1.48
C PHE A 221 0.98 29.62 1.86
N PRO A 222 1.16 29.90 3.16
CA PRO A 222 0.52 29.20 4.29
C PRO A 222 -0.97 29.56 4.41
N LYS A 223 -1.80 28.58 4.77
CA LYS A 223 -3.22 28.82 5.05
C LYS A 223 -3.35 29.49 6.42
N GLN A 224 -4.36 30.34 6.58
CA GLN A 224 -4.72 30.86 7.89
C GLN A 224 -5.08 29.70 8.81
N PHE A 225 -4.58 29.75 10.04
CA PHE A 225 -4.91 28.80 11.07
C PHE A 225 -6.41 28.88 11.39
N LYS A 226 -7.02 27.72 11.66
CA LYS A 226 -8.40 27.59 12.11
C LYS A 226 -8.38 26.73 13.36
N ASP A 227 -9.01 27.20 14.43
CA ASP A 227 -9.13 26.46 15.69
C ASP A 227 -9.99 25.21 15.54
N ASP A 228 -10.95 25.22 14.60
CA ASP A 228 -11.88 24.12 14.35
C ASP A 228 -11.72 23.53 12.93
N THR A 229 -11.96 22.22 12.81
CA THR A 229 -11.89 21.44 11.55
C THR A 229 -13.27 21.21 10.95
#